data_AF-A0A8X6L143-F1
#
_entry.id   AF-A0A8X6L143-F1
#
_cell.length_a   1.000
_cell.length_b   1.000
_cell.length_c   1.000
_cell.angle_alpha   90.00
_cell.angle_beta   90.00
_cell.angle_gamma   90.00
#
_symmetry.space_group_name_H-M   'P 1'
#
loop_
_entity.id
_entity.type
_entity.pdbx_description
1 polymer ?
#
loop_
_entity_poly.entity_id
_entity_poly.type
_entity_poly.pdbx_seq_one_letter_code
_entity_poly.pdbx_strand_id
1 'polypeptide(L)'
;MGISIHAPTEPTRFDARGVNNTLDIALAKGLHAITATSISELISDHIPVNFDISLNNFSSPSLSTCSFPNWTKFQTLLTESIPGNPAISNEDDIEQSIINLNNKIKEAIHTTSTYKAIHHPLQQANTDDNPLYKLFNRNKNKLSHIPPILVPQGLVYNTELKAKVFVTSLENFFIENQDPHDDSTIEEVERTVSGFLTNRVPTRRNHEHYSPTG
;
A
#
# COMPACT_ATOMS: atom_id res chain seq x y z
N MET A 1 13.54 2.54 -0.23
CA MET A 1 13.06 3.75 0.47
C MET A 1 12.13 3.34 1.60
N GLY A 2 12.46 3.70 2.84
CA GLY A 2 11.66 3.40 4.04
C GLY A 2 10.50 4.38 4.25
N ILE A 3 9.62 4.05 5.20
CA ILE A 3 8.55 4.94 5.69
C ILE A 3 9.13 5.78 6.83
N SER A 4 8.89 7.08 6.84
CA SER A 4 9.20 8.01 7.93
C SER A 4 7.92 8.44 8.66
N ILE A 5 8.06 8.72 9.96
CA ILE A 5 6.98 9.21 10.82
C ILE A 5 7.31 10.66 11.19
N HIS A 6 6.34 11.56 11.05
CA HIS A 6 6.46 12.97 11.38
C HIS A 6 5.37 13.35 12.37
N ALA A 7 5.77 13.98 13.47
CA ALA A 7 4.88 14.44 14.53
C ALA A 7 5.36 15.82 15.00
N PRO A 8 4.46 16.69 15.51
CA PRO A 8 4.86 17.93 16.15
C PRO A 8 5.74 17.65 17.37
N THR A 9 6.66 18.56 17.67
CA THR A 9 7.48 18.49 18.88
C THR A 9 6.68 18.80 20.14
N GLU A 10 5.60 19.56 20.00
CA GLU A 10 4.68 19.89 21.07
C GLU A 10 3.52 18.89 21.14
N PRO A 11 2.94 18.65 22.33
CA PRO A 11 1.74 17.85 22.47
C PRO A 11 0.57 18.45 21.69
N THR A 12 -0.27 17.58 21.13
CA THR A 12 -1.43 17.99 20.33
C THR A 12 -2.75 17.77 21.06
N ARG A 13 -2.73 17.05 22.17
CA ARG A 13 -3.86 16.85 23.08
C ARG A 13 -3.46 17.14 24.52
N PHE A 14 -4.28 17.91 25.22
CA PHE A 14 -4.10 18.31 26.61
C PHE A 14 -5.30 17.83 27.42
N ASP A 15 -5.10 16.88 28.33
CA ASP A 15 -6.19 16.42 29.19
C ASP A 15 -6.31 17.26 30.48
N ALA A 16 -7.48 17.20 31.14
CA ALA A 16 -7.72 17.92 32.39
C ALA A 16 -6.87 17.40 33.58
N ARG A 17 -6.18 16.28 33.41
CA ARG A 17 -5.30 15.65 34.41
C ARG A 17 -3.82 16.05 34.21
N GLY A 18 -3.52 16.88 33.20
CA GLY A 18 -2.18 17.35 32.87
C GLY A 18 -1.34 16.35 32.06
N VAL A 19 -1.95 15.28 31.53
CA VAL A 19 -1.31 14.34 30.62
C VAL A 19 -1.42 14.88 29.20
N ASN A 20 -0.29 15.32 28.68
CA ASN A 20 -0.19 15.89 27.35
C ASN A 20 0.31 14.81 26.37
N ASN A 21 -0.42 14.60 25.28
CA ASN A 21 -0.11 13.55 24.30
C ASN A 21 0.00 14.13 22.88
N THR A 22 0.85 13.53 22.05
CA THR A 22 0.90 13.81 20.61
C THR A 22 0.17 12.69 19.89
N LEU A 23 -1.02 12.99 19.36
CA LEU A 23 -1.85 12.02 18.65
C LEU A 23 -1.83 12.21 17.13
N ASP A 24 -1.52 13.42 16.68
CA ASP A 24 -1.49 13.76 15.26
C ASP A 24 -0.12 13.44 14.67
N ILE A 25 -0.10 12.45 13.78
CA ILE A 25 1.11 11.97 13.11
C ILE A 25 0.89 11.84 11.61
N ALA A 26 1.94 12.07 10.83
CA ALA A 26 1.98 11.86 9.40
C ALA A 26 2.97 10.75 9.05
N LEU A 27 2.53 9.81 8.20
CA LEU A 27 3.37 8.76 7.64
C LEU A 27 3.77 9.14 6.21
N ALA A 28 5.06 9.11 5.91
CA ALA A 28 5.57 9.51 4.61
C ALA A 28 6.51 8.46 4.03
N LYS A 29 6.49 8.32 2.70
CA LYS A 29 7.39 7.40 1.99
C LYS A 29 7.96 8.12 0.78
N GLY A 30 9.27 8.30 0.76
CA GLY A 30 9.96 8.97 -0.35
C GLY A 30 9.80 10.50 -0.37
N LEU A 31 9.32 11.11 0.72
CA LEU A 31 9.33 12.57 0.92
C LEU A 31 10.44 12.90 1.92
N HIS A 32 11.31 13.84 1.57
CA HIS A 32 12.52 14.13 2.35
C HIS A 32 12.34 15.24 3.40
N ALA A 33 11.24 15.98 3.41
CA ALA A 33 10.99 17.00 4.42
C ALA A 33 9.48 17.22 4.62
N ILE A 34 8.99 16.81 5.80
CA ILE A 34 7.69 17.19 6.36
C ILE A 34 7.96 17.83 7.72
N THR A 35 7.56 19.08 7.90
CA THR A 35 7.56 19.74 9.20
C THR A 35 6.16 19.69 9.77
N ALA A 36 6.03 19.40 11.06
CA ALA A 36 4.76 19.32 11.76
C ALA A 36 4.76 20.40 12.86
N THR A 37 3.80 21.31 12.82
CA THR A 37 3.69 22.43 13.76
C THR A 37 2.30 22.46 14.39
N SER A 38 2.23 22.51 15.71
CA SER A 38 0.99 22.68 16.46
C SER A 38 0.55 24.15 16.44
N ILE A 39 -0.72 24.42 16.16
CA ILE A 39 -1.28 25.79 16.08
C ILE A 39 -2.10 26.08 17.33
N SER A 40 -1.48 26.76 18.30
CA SER A 40 -2.06 27.10 19.61
C SER A 40 -3.09 28.26 19.54
N GLU A 41 -4.18 28.07 18.81
CA GLU A 41 -5.19 29.13 18.59
C GLU A 41 -6.61 28.78 19.05
N LEU A 42 -6.82 27.66 19.76
CA LEU A 42 -8.17 27.21 20.16
C LEU A 42 -8.26 26.85 21.66
N ILE A 43 -9.44 27.06 22.25
CA ILE A 43 -9.82 26.65 23.62
C ILE A 43 -10.20 25.14 23.68
N SER A 44 -9.74 24.36 22.69
CA SER A 44 -10.01 22.93 22.55
C SER A 44 -8.94 22.12 23.29
N ASP A 45 -9.31 20.96 23.84
CA ASP A 45 -8.37 20.00 24.42
C ASP A 45 -7.52 19.29 23.33
N HIS A 46 -7.88 19.49 22.07
CA HIS A 46 -7.14 19.08 20.88
C HIS A 46 -6.70 20.28 20.04
N ILE A 47 -5.41 20.40 19.77
CA ILE A 47 -4.79 21.49 19.01
C ILE A 47 -4.60 21.07 17.55
N PRO A 48 -4.99 21.90 16.56
CA PRO A 48 -4.74 21.62 15.15
C PRO A 48 -3.24 21.52 14.84
N VAL A 49 -2.89 20.66 13.89
CA VAL A 49 -1.51 20.48 13.41
C VAL A 49 -1.42 20.80 11.93
N ASN A 50 -0.45 21.65 11.57
CA ASN A 50 -0.08 21.88 10.18
C ASN A 50 1.11 21.01 9.79
N PHE A 51 1.05 20.44 8.59
CA PHE A 51 2.13 19.64 8.00
C PHE A 51 2.62 20.30 6.72
N ASP A 52 3.80 20.93 6.76
CA ASP A 52 4.38 21.52 5.55
C ASP A 52 5.25 20.50 4.83
N ILE A 53 4.89 20.22 3.58
CA ILE A 53 5.58 19.25 2.73
C ILE A 53 6.45 20.01 1.74
N SER A 54 7.77 19.84 1.82
CA SER A 54 8.69 20.43 0.84
C SER A 54 8.89 19.48 -0.35
N LEU A 55 8.52 19.93 -1.55
CA LEU A 55 8.66 19.15 -2.79
C LEU A 55 10.05 19.27 -3.45
N ASN A 56 10.98 20.00 -2.83
CA ASN A 56 12.26 20.39 -3.44
C ASN A 56 13.17 19.20 -3.79
N ASN A 57 12.96 18.05 -3.14
CA ASN A 57 13.75 16.83 -3.34
C ASN A 57 13.04 15.75 -4.19
N PHE A 58 11.96 16.11 -4.91
CA PHE A 58 11.52 15.26 -6.02
C PHE A 58 12.58 15.37 -7.13
N SER A 59 13.64 14.56 -7.05
CA SER A 59 14.37 14.21 -8.26
C SER A 59 13.33 13.65 -9.21
N SER A 60 13.08 14.37 -10.31
CA SER A 60 12.26 13.91 -11.41
C SER A 60 12.52 12.42 -11.60
N PRO A 61 11.53 11.53 -11.36
CA PRO A 61 11.74 10.12 -11.65
C PRO A 61 12.20 10.05 -13.10
N SER A 62 13.34 9.40 -13.34
CA SER A 62 13.87 9.22 -14.69
C SER A 62 12.72 8.73 -15.55
N LEU A 63 12.46 9.41 -16.67
CA LEU A 63 11.33 9.14 -17.56
C LEU A 63 11.23 7.64 -17.81
N SER A 64 10.33 6.94 -17.12
CA SER A 64 10.23 5.50 -17.25
C SER A 64 9.47 5.24 -18.54
N THR A 65 10.16 4.73 -19.55
CA THR A 65 9.52 4.26 -20.78
C THR A 65 8.84 2.94 -20.46
N CYS A 66 7.50 2.93 -20.58
CA CYS A 66 6.76 1.68 -20.49
C CYS A 66 6.60 1.11 -21.90
N SER A 67 6.96 -0.16 -22.05
CA SER A 67 6.77 -0.92 -23.29
C SER A 67 5.36 -1.46 -23.34
N PHE A 68 4.65 -1.17 -24.43
CA PHE A 68 3.33 -1.72 -24.73
C PHE A 68 3.45 -2.61 -25.96
N PRO A 69 3.61 -3.94 -25.79
CA PRO A 69 3.68 -4.88 -26.91
C PRO A 69 2.35 -4.90 -27.65
N ASN A 70 2.40 -4.72 -28.98
CA ASN A 70 1.25 -4.98 -29.83
C ASN A 70 1.14 -6.49 -30.06
N TRP A 71 0.33 -7.17 -29.23
CA TRP A 71 0.20 -8.63 -29.24
C TRP A 71 -0.21 -9.21 -30.59
N THR A 72 -1.05 -8.51 -31.36
CA THR A 72 -1.48 -8.98 -32.69
C THR A 72 -0.32 -8.97 -33.68
N LYS A 73 0.43 -7.85 -33.75
CA LYS A 73 1.62 -7.75 -34.61
C LYS A 73 2.75 -8.67 -34.14
N PHE A 74 2.88 -8.85 -32.84
CA PHE A 74 3.83 -9.78 -32.23
C PHE A 74 3.53 -11.22 -32.67
N GLN A 75 2.26 -11.63 -32.58
CA GLN A 75 1.83 -12.97 -32.97
C GLN A 75 2.06 -13.24 -34.46
N THR A 76 1.72 -12.29 -35.33
CA THR A 76 1.97 -12.43 -36.78
C THR A 76 3.47 -12.56 -37.06
N LEU A 77 4.29 -11.69 -36.46
CA LEU A 77 5.73 -11.71 -36.67
C LEU A 77 6.38 -13.00 -36.14
N LEU A 78 5.94 -13.52 -34.99
CA LEU A 78 6.43 -14.81 -34.48
C LEU A 78 6.08 -15.98 -35.40
N THR A 79 4.85 -15.99 -35.92
CA THR A 79 4.37 -17.06 -36.80
C THR A 79 5.13 -17.08 -38.13
N GLU A 80 5.56 -15.91 -38.62
CA GLU A 80 6.36 -15.78 -39.84
C GLU A 80 7.86 -16.05 -39.61
N SER A 81 8.39 -15.72 -38.42
CA SER A 81 9.84 -15.68 -38.17
C SER A 81 10.41 -16.92 -37.47
N ILE A 82 9.57 -17.72 -36.81
CA ILE A 82 9.99 -18.99 -36.22
C ILE A 82 9.79 -20.07 -37.29
N PRO A 83 10.87 -20.59 -37.92
CA PRO A 83 10.74 -21.78 -38.74
C PRO A 83 10.20 -22.91 -37.86
N GLY A 84 9.47 -23.85 -38.46
CA GLY A 84 8.91 -25.00 -37.76
C GLY A 84 9.97 -25.86 -37.05
N ASN A 85 9.58 -27.07 -36.65
CA ASN A 85 10.40 -27.90 -35.76
C ASN A 85 11.87 -28.00 -36.23
N PRO A 86 12.87 -27.57 -35.42
CA PRO A 86 14.26 -27.60 -35.82
C PRO A 86 14.75 -29.04 -35.96
N ALA A 87 15.70 -29.27 -36.85
CA ALA A 87 16.37 -30.57 -36.95
C ALA A 87 17.36 -30.69 -35.79
N ILE A 88 17.07 -31.58 -34.83
CA ILE A 88 17.88 -31.80 -33.64
C ILE A 88 18.61 -33.13 -33.80
N SER A 89 19.94 -33.08 -33.89
CA SER A 89 20.79 -34.28 -34.01
C SER A 89 21.75 -34.45 -32.83
N ASN A 90 22.11 -33.36 -32.16
CA ASN A 90 23.02 -33.35 -31.02
C ASN A 90 22.58 -32.33 -29.95
N GLU A 91 23.27 -32.32 -28.81
CA GLU A 91 22.99 -31.42 -27.69
C GLU A 91 23.24 -29.93 -28.04
N ASP A 92 24.26 -29.64 -28.86
CA ASP A 92 24.54 -28.27 -29.31
C ASP A 92 23.40 -27.71 -30.19
N ASP A 93 22.76 -28.55 -31.01
CA ASP A 93 21.60 -28.16 -31.82
C ASP A 93 20.41 -27.74 -30.93
N ILE A 94 20.27 -28.35 -29.75
CA ILE A 94 19.24 -27.99 -28.77
C ILE A 94 19.54 -26.60 -28.23
N GLU A 95 20.76 -26.37 -27.76
CA GLU A 95 21.16 -25.09 -27.17
C GLU A 95 21.06 -23.94 -28.20
N GLN A 96 21.52 -24.18 -29.43
CA GLN A 96 21.40 -23.20 -30.52
C GLN A 96 19.94 -22.91 -30.88
N SER A 97 19.07 -23.92 -30.86
CA SER A 97 17.63 -23.75 -31.10
C SER A 97 16.97 -22.90 -29.99
N ILE A 98 17.36 -23.10 -28.73
CA ILE A 98 16.88 -22.31 -27.58
C ILE A 98 17.34 -20.85 -27.70
N ILE A 99 18.62 -20.63 -28.02
CA ILE A 99 19.19 -19.29 -28.19
C ILE A 99 18.48 -18.57 -29.34
N ASN A 100 18.30 -19.23 -30.48
CA ASN A 100 17.63 -18.65 -31.64
C ASN A 100 16.16 -18.29 -31.34
N LEU A 101 15.42 -19.19 -30.69
CA LEU A 101 14.04 -18.94 -30.28
C LEU A 101 13.94 -17.73 -29.33
N ASN A 102 14.80 -17.67 -28.31
CA ASN A 102 14.84 -16.56 -27.38
C ASN A 102 15.17 -15.23 -28.06
N ASN A 103 16.12 -15.25 -29.00
CA ASN A 103 16.48 -14.06 -29.77
C ASN A 103 15.32 -13.58 -30.65
N LYS A 104 14.61 -14.50 -31.30
CA LYS A 104 13.42 -14.18 -32.12
C LYS A 104 12.29 -13.60 -31.29
N ILE A 105 12.03 -14.14 -30.09
CA ILE A 105 11.03 -13.59 -29.18
C ILE A 105 11.41 -12.17 -28.73
N LYS A 106 12.67 -11.94 -28.36
CA LYS A 106 13.17 -10.61 -27.97
C LYS A 106 13.07 -9.61 -29.12
N GLU A 107 13.52 -9.99 -30.31
CA GLU A 107 13.43 -9.19 -31.53
C GLU A 107 11.98 -8.82 -31.85
N ALA A 108 11.07 -9.78 -31.73
CA ALA A 108 9.65 -9.57 -31.98
C ALA A 108 9.00 -8.61 -30.98
N ILE A 109 9.29 -8.76 -29.67
CA ILE A 109 8.82 -7.82 -28.65
C ILE A 109 9.35 -6.43 -28.96
N HIS A 110 10.66 -6.29 -29.22
CA HIS A 110 11.27 -4.98 -29.44
C HIS A 110 10.69 -4.26 -30.68
N THR A 111 10.44 -5.01 -31.76
CA THR A 111 9.94 -4.47 -33.04
C THR A 111 8.46 -4.09 -32.98
N THR A 112 7.66 -4.86 -32.25
CA THR A 112 6.20 -4.69 -32.22
C THR A 112 5.72 -3.87 -31.04
N SER A 113 6.59 -3.61 -30.06
CA SER A 113 6.26 -2.78 -28.91
C SER A 113 6.30 -1.29 -29.25
N THR A 114 5.34 -0.57 -28.68
CA THR A 114 5.38 0.89 -28.64
C THR A 114 5.86 1.35 -27.29
N TYR A 115 6.79 2.29 -27.27
CA TYR A 115 7.31 2.86 -26.04
C TYR A 115 6.59 4.19 -25.78
N LYS A 116 5.94 4.30 -24.62
CA LYS A 116 5.37 5.57 -24.18
C LYS A 116 6.15 6.06 -22.98
N ALA A 117 6.56 7.32 -23.05
CA ALA A 117 7.07 8.03 -21.88
C ALA A 117 5.94 8.15 -20.86
N ILE A 118 6.13 7.55 -19.68
CA ILE A 118 5.26 7.84 -18.54
C ILE A 118 5.74 9.16 -17.95
N HIS A 119 5.05 10.25 -18.27
CA HIS A 119 5.21 11.49 -17.53
C HIS A 119 4.62 11.29 -16.14
N HIS A 120 5.45 11.38 -15.11
CA HIS A 120 4.95 11.34 -13.74
C HIS A 120 4.16 12.63 -13.52
N PRO A 121 2.89 12.60 -13.09
CA PRO A 121 2.07 13.81 -13.02
C PRO A 121 2.62 14.90 -12.11
N LEU A 122 3.54 14.55 -11.22
CA LEU A 122 4.25 15.47 -10.33
C LEU A 122 5.32 16.32 -11.04
N GLN A 123 5.76 15.95 -12.26
CA GLN A 123 6.74 16.72 -13.03
C GLN A 123 6.14 17.99 -13.68
N GLN A 124 4.81 18.05 -13.83
CA GLN A 124 4.10 19.24 -14.32
C GLN A 124 3.69 20.19 -13.18
N ALA A 125 4.21 19.99 -11.97
CA ALA A 125 3.80 20.76 -10.80
C ALA A 125 4.39 22.18 -10.71
N ASN A 126 5.18 22.60 -11.71
CA ASN A 126 5.87 23.89 -11.75
C ASN A 126 5.11 24.98 -12.54
N THR A 127 3.78 24.93 -12.56
CA THR A 127 2.95 25.98 -13.16
C THR A 127 1.94 26.46 -12.13
N ASP A 128 1.60 27.76 -12.16
CA ASP A 128 0.77 28.54 -11.21
C ASP A 128 -0.66 27.98 -10.92
N ASP A 129 -0.96 26.81 -11.46
CA ASP A 129 -2.25 26.16 -11.53
C ASP A 129 -2.29 24.93 -10.60
N ASN A 130 -2.43 25.15 -9.28
CA ASN A 130 -2.51 24.16 -8.19
C ASN A 130 -2.67 22.68 -8.65
N PRO A 131 -1.55 22.01 -8.99
CA PRO A 131 -1.55 20.75 -9.73
C PRO A 131 -1.93 19.57 -8.82
N LEU A 132 -1.64 19.69 -7.52
CA LEU A 132 -2.07 18.74 -6.49
C LEU A 132 -3.60 18.72 -6.38
N TYR A 133 -4.24 19.89 -6.39
CA TYR A 133 -5.70 19.98 -6.37
C TYR A 133 -6.33 19.35 -7.63
N LYS A 134 -5.76 19.58 -8.82
CA LYS A 134 -6.22 18.93 -10.06
C LYS A 134 -6.01 17.40 -10.02
N LEU A 135 -4.88 16.92 -9.49
CA LEU A 135 -4.61 15.49 -9.34
C LEU A 135 -5.55 14.80 -8.36
N PHE A 136 -5.77 15.42 -7.20
CA PHE A 136 -6.76 14.96 -6.22
C PHE A 136 -8.14 14.88 -6.87
N ASN A 137 -8.58 15.95 -7.54
CA ASN A 137 -9.87 15.97 -8.23
C ASN A 137 -10.00 15.00 -9.40
N ARG A 138 -8.90 14.66 -10.08
CA ARG A 138 -8.90 13.63 -11.13
C ARG A 138 -9.06 12.22 -10.56
N ASN A 139 -8.60 11.99 -9.34
CA ASN A 139 -8.64 10.67 -8.71
C ASN A 139 -9.79 10.49 -7.72
N LYS A 140 -10.45 11.58 -7.26
CA LYS A 140 -11.54 11.52 -6.28
C LYS A 140 -12.72 10.63 -6.70
N ASN A 141 -12.98 10.52 -8.00
CA ASN A 141 -14.10 9.74 -8.55
C ASN A 141 -13.68 8.35 -9.06
N LYS A 142 -12.40 7.97 -8.92
CA LYS A 142 -11.94 6.65 -9.36
C LYS A 142 -12.28 5.62 -8.29
N LEU A 143 -13.39 4.94 -8.50
CA LEU A 143 -13.74 3.75 -7.73
C LEU A 143 -12.81 2.61 -8.15
N SER A 144 -11.99 2.14 -7.21
CA SER A 144 -11.17 0.95 -7.43
C SER A 144 -12.05 -0.29 -7.23
N HIS A 145 -11.84 -1.32 -8.06
CA HIS A 145 -12.51 -2.60 -7.85
C HIS A 145 -12.10 -3.19 -6.51
N ILE A 146 -13.06 -3.35 -5.60
CA ILE A 146 -12.84 -4.02 -4.33
C ILE A 146 -13.05 -5.53 -4.58
N PRO A 147 -12.06 -6.39 -4.29
CA PRO A 147 -12.20 -7.83 -4.50
C PRO A 147 -13.36 -8.41 -3.67
N PRO A 148 -13.82 -9.64 -3.97
CA PRO A 148 -14.81 -10.33 -3.16
C PRO A 148 -14.34 -10.47 -1.70
N ILE A 149 -15.26 -10.32 -0.75
CA ILE A 149 -14.94 -10.42 0.69
C ILE A 149 -15.23 -11.84 1.15
N LEU A 150 -14.29 -12.45 1.87
CA LEU A 150 -14.50 -13.77 2.47
C LEU A 150 -15.25 -13.60 3.80
N VAL A 151 -16.39 -14.28 3.92
CA VAL A 151 -17.19 -14.40 5.15
C VAL A 151 -17.42 -15.88 5.47
N PRO A 152 -17.89 -16.24 6.68
CA PRO A 152 -18.14 -17.65 7.03
C PRO A 152 -19.08 -18.38 6.05
N GLN A 153 -20.02 -17.65 5.43
CA GLN A 153 -20.95 -18.18 4.44
C GLN A 153 -20.37 -18.26 3.00
N GLY A 154 -19.11 -17.85 2.78
CA GLY A 154 -18.42 -17.92 1.49
C GLY A 154 -17.92 -16.56 0.97
N LEU A 155 -17.78 -16.42 -0.35
CA LEU A 155 -17.31 -15.18 -0.99
C LEU A 155 -18.48 -14.24 -1.31
N VAL A 156 -18.35 -12.98 -0.90
CA VAL A 156 -19.32 -11.91 -1.15
C VAL A 156 -18.89 -11.03 -2.31
N TYR A 157 -19.65 -11.07 -3.39
CA TYR A 157 -19.38 -10.31 -4.61
C TYR A 157 -20.21 -9.02 -4.72
N ASN A 158 -21.46 -9.03 -4.24
CA ASN A 158 -22.40 -7.91 -4.33
C ASN A 158 -21.98 -6.75 -3.39
N THR A 159 -21.96 -5.53 -3.92
CA THR A 159 -21.69 -4.28 -3.19
C THR A 159 -22.56 -4.11 -1.93
N GLU A 160 -23.85 -4.42 -1.98
CA GLU A 160 -24.74 -4.26 -0.82
C GLU A 160 -24.35 -5.22 0.30
N LEU A 161 -24.09 -6.48 -0.05
CA LEU A 161 -23.65 -7.48 0.91
C LEU A 161 -22.26 -7.14 1.47
N LYS A 162 -21.33 -6.65 0.62
CA LYS A 162 -20.03 -6.16 1.08
C LYS A 162 -20.20 -5.04 2.10
N ALA A 163 -21.07 -4.06 1.83
CA ALA A 163 -21.33 -2.96 2.75
C ALA A 163 -21.87 -3.46 4.10
N LYS A 164 -22.82 -4.41 4.10
CA LYS A 164 -23.33 -5.03 5.33
C LYS A 164 -22.24 -5.75 6.14
N VAL A 165 -21.35 -6.47 5.46
CA VAL A 165 -20.22 -7.14 6.10
C VAL A 165 -19.28 -6.13 6.75
N PHE A 166 -19.00 -5.02 6.07
CA PHE A 166 -18.19 -3.94 6.65
C PHE A 166 -18.86 -3.30 7.86
N VAL A 167 -20.15 -2.96 7.77
CA VAL A 167 -20.90 -2.37 8.89
C VAL A 167 -20.88 -3.31 10.09
N THR A 168 -21.21 -4.58 9.90
CA THR A 168 -21.20 -5.59 10.97
C THR A 168 -19.80 -5.73 11.58
N SER A 169 -18.75 -5.73 10.76
CA SER A 169 -17.37 -5.82 11.24
C SER A 169 -17.01 -4.60 12.07
N LEU A 170 -17.35 -3.39 11.61
CA LEU A 170 -17.07 -2.14 12.33
C LEU A 170 -17.86 -2.06 13.64
N GLU A 171 -19.13 -2.45 13.66
CA GLU A 171 -19.93 -2.52 14.87
C GLU A 171 -19.27 -3.40 15.94
N ASN A 172 -18.70 -4.54 15.54
CA ASN A 172 -17.95 -5.41 16.44
C ASN A 172 -16.63 -4.78 16.94
N PHE A 173 -16.01 -3.90 16.15
CA PHE A 173 -14.79 -3.18 16.57
C PHE A 173 -15.07 -2.01 17.50
N PHE A 174 -16.26 -1.41 17.41
CA PHE A 174 -16.65 -0.22 18.17
C PHE A 174 -17.65 -0.53 19.30
N ILE A 175 -17.53 -1.69 19.92
CA ILE A 175 -18.27 -2.00 21.15
C ILE A 175 -17.53 -1.35 22.33
N GLU A 176 -18.26 -0.66 23.20
CA GLU A 176 -17.73 -0.16 24.46
C GLU A 176 -17.22 -1.34 25.28
N ASN A 177 -15.96 -1.29 25.73
CA ASN A 177 -15.41 -2.33 26.60
C ASN A 177 -16.30 -2.42 27.84
N GLN A 178 -17.10 -3.50 27.93
CA GLN A 178 -17.98 -3.74 29.08
C GLN A 178 -17.24 -4.35 30.27
N ASP A 179 -15.97 -4.68 30.09
CA ASP A 179 -15.13 -5.04 31.23
C ASP A 179 -15.04 -3.81 32.15
N PRO A 180 -15.46 -3.94 33.42
CA PRO A 180 -15.16 -2.89 34.39
C PRO A 180 -13.66 -2.62 34.33
N HIS A 181 -13.26 -1.37 34.57
CA HIS A 181 -11.88 -1.06 34.97
C HIS A 181 -11.62 -1.77 36.31
N ASP A 182 -11.41 -3.08 36.24
CA ASP A 182 -10.99 -3.93 37.33
C ASP A 182 -9.47 -3.89 37.33
N ASP A 183 -8.92 -3.53 38.48
CA ASP A 183 -7.49 -3.49 38.73
C ASP A 183 -6.84 -4.84 38.38
N SER A 184 -7.58 -5.94 38.45
CA SER A 184 -7.12 -7.28 38.04
C SER A 184 -6.78 -7.37 36.54
N THR A 185 -7.58 -6.73 35.68
CA THR A 185 -7.37 -6.71 34.22
C THR A 185 -6.16 -5.84 33.87
N ILE A 186 -5.98 -4.72 34.57
CA ILE A 186 -4.82 -3.83 34.41
C ILE A 186 -3.54 -4.58 34.80
N GLU A 187 -3.56 -5.27 35.95
CA GLU A 187 -2.42 -6.04 36.45
C GLU A 187 -2.05 -7.20 35.50
N GLU A 188 -3.04 -7.88 34.91
CA GLU A 188 -2.79 -8.91 33.89
C GLU A 188 -2.17 -8.35 32.60
N VAL A 189 -2.65 -7.19 32.13
CA VAL A 189 -2.07 -6.53 30.95
C VAL A 189 -0.63 -6.10 31.23
N GLU A 190 -0.36 -5.45 32.36
CA GLU A 190 1.00 -5.04 32.72
C GLU A 190 1.93 -6.24 32.88
N ARG A 191 1.49 -7.30 33.55
CA ARG A 191 2.24 -8.56 33.68
C ARG A 191 2.55 -9.17 32.31
N THR A 192 1.60 -9.13 31.38
CA THR A 192 1.76 -9.70 30.03
C THR A 192 2.72 -8.85 29.19
N VAL A 193 2.61 -7.53 29.24
CA VAL A 193 3.51 -6.60 28.56
C VAL A 193 4.92 -6.69 29.12
N SER A 194 5.09 -6.69 30.44
CA SER A 194 6.39 -6.93 31.08
C SER A 194 6.96 -8.27 30.66
N GLY A 195 6.18 -9.35 30.69
CA GLY A 195 6.60 -10.67 30.23
C GLY A 195 7.04 -10.70 28.77
N PHE A 196 6.36 -9.96 27.88
CA PHE A 196 6.72 -9.85 26.46
C PHE A 196 8.00 -9.05 26.24
N LEU A 197 8.19 -7.97 26.99
CA LEU A 197 9.39 -7.13 26.92
C LEU A 197 10.62 -7.82 27.54
N THR A 198 10.43 -8.68 28.56
CA THR A 198 11.50 -9.42 29.22
C THR A 198 11.86 -10.73 28.52
N ASN A 199 10.90 -11.44 27.93
CA ASN A 199 11.18 -12.65 27.14
C ASN A 199 11.45 -12.28 25.67
N ARG A 200 12.71 -12.05 25.32
CA ARG A 200 13.17 -11.91 23.93
C ARG A 200 13.19 -13.25 23.15
N VAL A 201 12.26 -14.16 23.39
CA VAL A 201 12.12 -15.38 22.59
C VAL A 201 10.63 -15.64 22.33
N PRO A 202 10.19 -15.62 21.05
CA PRO A 202 8.82 -15.93 20.71
C PRO A 202 8.60 -17.44 20.80
N THR A 203 8.04 -17.91 21.91
CA THR A 203 7.45 -19.25 21.93
C THR A 203 6.14 -19.20 21.14
N ARG A 204 6.12 -19.86 19.97
CA ARG A 204 4.91 -20.15 19.19
C ARG A 204 3.87 -20.78 20.12
N ARG A 205 2.81 -20.04 20.47
CA ARG A 205 1.59 -20.65 21.01
C ARG A 205 0.76 -21.15 19.84
N ASN A 206 0.50 -22.45 19.82
CA ASN A 206 -0.45 -23.07 18.92
C ASN A 206 -1.84 -22.53 19.25
N HIS A 207 -2.57 -22.03 18.25
CA HIS A 207 -3.97 -21.69 18.39
C HIS A 207 -4.76 -22.98 18.63
N GLU A 208 -5.28 -23.16 19.84
CA GLU A 208 -6.30 -24.18 20.09
C GLU A 208 -7.62 -23.71 19.48
N HIS A 209 -8.15 -24.53 18.57
CA HIS A 209 -9.46 -24.35 17.96
C HIS A 209 -10.55 -24.54 19.02
N TYR A 210 -11.27 -23.48 19.36
CA TYR A 210 -12.58 -23.61 20.00
C TYR A 210 -13.54 -24.27 19.01
N SER A 211 -14.00 -25.47 19.35
CA SER A 211 -15.13 -26.11 18.70
C SER A 211 -16.43 -25.55 19.28
N PRO A 212 -17.48 -25.27 18.48
CA PRO A 212 -18.77 -24.87 19.00
C PRO A 212 -19.48 -26.09 19.60
N THR A 213 -19.92 -25.98 20.86
CA THR A 213 -20.82 -26.97 21.46
C THR A 213 -22.25 -26.72 20.98
N GLY A 214 -22.86 -27.79 20.46
CA GLY A 214 -24.26 -28.21 20.58
C GLY A 214 -25.35 -27.16 20.46
#